data_AF-A0A0S2DCI0-F1
#
_entry.id   AF-A0A0S2DCI0-F1
#
_cell.length_a   1.000
_cell.length_b   1.000
_cell.length_c   1.000
_cell.angle_alpha   90.00
_cell.angle_beta   90.00
_cell.angle_gamma   90.00
#
_symmetry.space_group_name_H-M   'P 1'
#
loop_
_entity.id
_entity.type
_entity.pdbx_description
1 polymer ?
#
loop_
_entity_poly.entity_id
_entity_poly.type
_entity_poly.pdbx_seq_one_letter_code
_entity_poly.pdbx_strand_id
1 'polypeptide(L)' 'MTMRVPQNLHYPPMSETAATTAYRTWMCVVCGFIYDEALGLPEEGIAAGTRWEDVPDTWTCPDCGVTKDDFEMMQV' A
#
# COMPACT_ATOMS: atom_id res chain seq x y z
N MET A 1 4.58 26.50 -37.51
CA MET A 1 5.44 25.96 -36.44
C MET A 1 4.57 25.19 -35.46
N THR A 2 4.62 23.87 -35.56
CA THR A 2 3.81 22.90 -34.83
C THR A 2 4.38 22.70 -33.43
N MET A 3 3.66 23.10 -32.38
CA MET A 3 3.84 22.52 -31.05
C MET A 3 2.47 22.05 -30.55
N ARG A 4 2.06 20.90 -31.06
CA ARG A 4 1.00 20.07 -30.47
C ARG A 4 1.55 19.52 -29.17
N VAL A 5 0.97 19.91 -28.04
CA VAL A 5 1.13 19.19 -26.78
C VAL A 5 0.57 17.77 -27.02
N PRO A 6 1.36 16.69 -26.84
CA PRO A 6 0.83 15.35 -26.92
C PRO A 6 -0.14 15.13 -25.74
N GLN A 7 -1.38 14.82 -26.09
CA GLN A 7 -2.40 14.32 -25.19
C GLN A 7 -1.97 12.91 -24.76
N ASN A 8 -1.55 12.72 -23.50
CA ASN A 8 -1.44 11.46 -22.74
C ASN A 8 -0.22 11.46 -21.79
N LEU A 9 -0.26 12.30 -20.77
CA LEU A 9 0.13 11.85 -19.44
C LEU A 9 -1.16 11.83 -18.62
N HIS A 10 -2.07 10.94 -19.03
CA HIS A 10 -3.07 10.41 -18.11
C HIS A 10 -2.28 9.56 -17.13
N TYR A 11 -1.66 10.20 -16.15
CA TYR A 11 -1.59 9.55 -14.85
C TYR A 11 -3.06 9.30 -14.52
N PRO A 12 -3.54 8.04 -14.43
CA PRO A 12 -4.88 7.83 -13.90
C PRO A 12 -4.94 8.63 -12.60
N PRO A 13 -6.00 9.41 -12.31
CA PRO A 13 -6.22 9.81 -10.93
C PRO A 13 -6.31 8.48 -10.18
N MET A 14 -5.24 8.10 -9.48
CA MET A 14 -5.18 6.81 -8.83
C MET A 14 -6.18 6.87 -7.69
N SER A 15 -7.41 6.46 -8.04
CA SER A 15 -8.35 5.78 -7.19
C SER A 15 -8.78 6.54 -5.95
N GLU A 16 -9.61 7.55 -6.20
CA GLU A 16 -10.45 8.27 -5.24
C GLU A 16 -11.59 7.39 -4.67
N THR A 17 -11.33 6.11 -4.32
CA THR A 17 -12.37 5.13 -3.91
C THR A 17 -11.96 4.13 -2.82
N ALA A 18 -11.27 4.54 -1.75
CA ALA A 18 -11.09 3.64 -0.58
C ALA A 18 -11.39 4.28 0.78
N ALA A 19 -11.85 5.53 0.81
CA ALA A 19 -12.28 6.17 2.04
C ALA A 19 -13.67 5.68 2.44
N THR A 20 -13.76 4.61 3.25
CA THR A 20 -14.78 4.41 4.31
C THR A 20 -14.43 3.17 5.11
N THR A 21 -13.42 3.25 5.98
CA THR A 21 -13.30 2.63 7.31
C THR A 21 -11.95 3.06 7.88
N ALA A 22 -11.87 3.38 9.18
CA ALA A 22 -10.63 3.79 9.85
C ALA A 22 -9.61 2.64 9.95
N TYR A 23 -9.03 2.29 8.82
CA TYR A 23 -7.92 1.36 8.66
C TYR A 23 -6.62 2.15 8.54
N ARG A 24 -5.55 1.59 9.09
CA ARG A 24 -4.23 2.19 9.02
C ARG A 24 -3.48 1.64 7.81
N THR A 25 -2.65 2.49 7.25
CA THR A 25 -1.74 2.11 6.17
C THR A 25 -0.33 2.07 6.74
N TRP A 26 0.47 1.11 6.32
CA TRP A 26 1.83 0.88 6.79
C TRP A 26 2.78 0.88 5.60
N MET A 27 3.78 1.75 5.63
CA MET A 27 4.78 1.83 4.57
C MET A 27 6.09 1.21 5.04
N CYS A 28 6.60 0.27 4.26
CA CYS A 28 7.96 -0.24 4.40
C CYS A 28 8.95 0.89 4.17
N VAL A 29 9.76 1.23 5.17
CA VAL A 29 10.74 2.33 5.05
C VAL A 29 11.96 1.92 4.22
N VAL A 30 12.09 0.63 3.91
CA VAL A 30 13.23 0.07 3.16
C VAL A 30 13.01 0.14 1.65
N CYS A 31 11.84 -0.26 1.16
CA CYS A 31 11.52 -0.23 -0.28
C CYS A 31 10.38 0.71 -0.68
N GLY A 32 9.58 1.20 0.28
CA GLY A 32 8.41 2.04 0.01
C GLY A 32 7.12 1.26 -0.28
N PHE A 33 7.09 -0.06 -0.06
CA PHE A 33 5.87 -0.87 -0.20
C PHE A 33 4.80 -0.41 0.79
N ILE A 34 3.54 -0.32 0.35
CA ILE A 34 2.41 0.17 1.14
C ILE A 34 1.46 -0.99 1.44
N TYR A 35 1.36 -1.37 2.70
CA TYR A 35 0.38 -2.33 3.22
C TYR A 35 -0.86 -1.57 3.73
N ASP A 36 -2.03 -1.89 3.20
CA ASP A 36 -3.31 -1.32 3.63
C ASP A 36 -4.10 -2.36 4.44
N GLU A 37 -4.40 -2.07 5.70
CA GLU A 37 -5.21 -2.97 6.55
C GLU A 37 -6.60 -3.24 5.95
N ALA A 38 -7.19 -2.28 5.21
CA ALA A 38 -8.50 -2.44 4.58
C ALA A 38 -8.45 -3.47 3.44
N LEU A 39 -7.38 -3.45 2.65
CA LEU A 39 -7.19 -4.36 1.52
C LEU A 39 -6.55 -5.69 1.96
N GLY A 40 -5.78 -5.68 3.04
CA GLY A 40 -4.96 -6.80 3.46
C GLY A 40 -3.95 -7.19 2.38
N LEU A 41 -3.57 -8.47 2.35
CA LEU A 41 -2.66 -9.03 1.36
C LEU A 41 -2.98 -10.51 1.07
N PRO A 42 -4.08 -10.80 0.35
CA PRO A 42 -4.58 -12.17 0.18
C PRO A 42 -3.62 -13.07 -0.61
N GLU A 43 -2.75 -12.48 -1.42
CA GLU A 43 -1.66 -13.16 -2.14
C GLU A 43 -0.64 -13.82 -1.20
N GLU A 44 -0.43 -13.25 -0.01
CA GLU A 44 0.42 -13.82 1.05
C GLU A 44 -0.39 -14.50 2.17
N GLY A 45 -1.70 -14.58 2.01
CA GLY A 45 -2.61 -15.18 2.98
C GLY A 45 -3.12 -14.23 4.07
N ILE A 46 -2.93 -12.92 3.92
CA ILE A 46 -3.48 -11.91 4.84
C ILE A 46 -4.83 -11.43 4.28
N ALA A 47 -5.93 -11.71 4.97
CA ALA A 47 -7.25 -11.32 4.50
C ALA A 47 -7.45 -9.79 4.49
N ALA A 48 -8.34 -9.29 3.63
CA ALA A 48 -8.77 -7.89 3.65
C ALA A 48 -9.44 -7.54 4.98
N GLY A 49 -9.11 -6.36 5.54
CA GLY A 49 -9.58 -5.92 6.86
C GLY A 49 -8.74 -6.45 8.03
N THR A 50 -7.65 -7.17 7.77
CA THR A 50 -6.71 -7.61 8.81
C THR A 50 -5.99 -6.41 9.39
N ARG A 51 -6.03 -6.23 10.71
CA ARG A 51 -5.26 -5.19 11.40
C ARG A 51 -3.78 -5.54 11.39
N TRP A 52 -2.92 -4.54 11.43
CA TRP A 52 -1.49 -4.75 11.56
C TRP A 52 -1.12 -5.55 12.80
N GLU A 53 -1.88 -5.42 13.88
CA GLU A 53 -1.71 -6.20 15.11
C GLU A 53 -1.98 -7.70 14.89
N ASP A 54 -2.86 -8.05 13.94
CA ASP A 54 -3.18 -9.43 13.56
C ASP A 54 -2.22 -10.00 12.50
N VAL A 55 -1.42 -9.16 11.83
CA VAL A 55 -0.39 -9.62 10.88
C VAL A 55 0.71 -10.35 11.67
N PRO A 56 1.04 -11.61 11.32
CA PRO A 56 2.01 -12.40 12.06
C PRO A 56 3.41 -11.77 11.98
N ASP A 57 4.19 -11.83 13.06
CA ASP A 57 5.56 -11.26 13.10
C ASP A 57 6.54 -12.02 12.18
N THR A 58 6.18 -13.22 11.75
CA THR A 58 6.92 -13.98 10.74
C THR A 58 6.67 -13.49 9.32
N TRP A 59 5.69 -12.60 9.11
CA TRP A 59 5.45 -11.99 7.82
C TRP A 59 6.57 -11.01 7.47
N THR A 60 6.95 -11.04 6.19
CA THR A 60 8.00 -10.20 5.64
C THR A 60 7.45 -9.47 4.43
N CYS A 61 7.96 -8.27 4.16
CA CYS A 61 7.59 -7.51 2.97
C CYS A 61 7.78 -8.35 1.70
N PRO A 62 6.77 -8.49 0.83
CA PRO A 62 6.87 -9.30 -0.40
C PRO A 62 7.86 -8.71 -1.42
N ASP A 63 8.09 -7.40 -1.34
CA ASP A 63 8.93 -6.67 -2.29
C ASP A 63 10.43 -6.73 -1.93
N CYS A 64 10.77 -6.66 -0.64
CA CYS A 64 12.16 -6.61 -0.18
C CYS A 64 12.57 -7.64 0.88
N GLY A 65 11.62 -8.37 1.47
CA GLY A 65 11.89 -9.45 2.43
C GLY A 65 12.25 -9.01 3.85
N VAL A 66 12.09 -7.73 4.20
CA VAL A 66 12.29 -7.24 5.59
C VAL A 66 11.11 -7.59 6.49
N THR A 67 11.30 -7.56 7.80
CA THR A 67 10.23 -7.91 8.75
C THR A 67 9.26 -6.75 8.96
N LYS A 68 8.16 -7.06 9.65
CA LYS A 68 7.12 -6.11 10.07
C LYS A 68 7.66 -4.90 10.87
N ASP A 69 8.81 -5.04 11.53
CA ASP A 69 9.44 -3.96 12.31
C ASP A 69 9.91 -2.77 11.45
N ASP A 70 10.24 -3.02 10.17
CA ASP A 70 10.72 -2.01 9.22
C ASP A 70 9.57 -1.24 8.52
N PHE A 71 8.36 -1.32 9.06
CA PHE A 71 7.19 -0.61 8.54
C PHE A 71 6.75 0.51 9.47
N GLU A 72 6.50 1.67 8.90
CA GLU A 72 5.97 2.83 9.61
C GLU A 72 4.50 3.08 9.28
N MET A 73 3.72 3.42 10.29
CA MET A 73 2.31 3.80 10.12
C MET A 73 2.22 5.13 9.37
N MET A 74 1.55 5.12 8.22
CA MET A 74 1.13 6.31 7.51
C MET A 74 -0.24 6.75 8.03
N GLN A 75 -0.31 7.99 8.52
CA GLN A 75 -1.58 8.68 8.71
C GLN A 75 -1.92 9.40 7.40
N VAL A 76 -2.91 8.87 6.69
CA VAL A 76 -3.52 9.53 5.52
C VAL A 76 -4.78 10.29 5.91
#